data_AF-A0A9P6NQU0-F1
#
_entry.id   AF-A0A9P6NQU0-F1
#
_cell.length_a   1.000
_cell.length_b   1.000
_cell.length_c   1.000
_cell.angle_alpha   90.00
_cell.angle_beta   90.00
_cell.angle_gamma   90.00
#
_symmetry.space_group_name_H-M   'P 1'
#
loop_
_entity.id
_entity.type
_entity.pdbx_description
1 polymer ?
#
loop_
_entity_poly.entity_id
_entity_poly.type
_entity_poly.pdbx_seq_one_letter_code
_entity_poly.pdbx_strand_id
1 'polypeptide(L)'
;MGYVFYNAKTKVMAVLLILNGKTDIEAGHSRSSRVRRPTFFCDKDREIICALVAEDPMLFLDEIREAIYDKTGLLPSLETVHLELTTRLGITCKKAQTSNIRKDVYQRAVYQALVRYIPAEMFVFTDESAICERDLIRVYGRSPSNEPVTRWLDRQLHRQTGIQMYLELP
;
A
#
# COMPACT_ATOMS: atom_id res chain seq x y z
N MET A 1 6.53 21.93 -19.58
CA MET A 1 7.20 23.25 -19.69
C MET A 1 6.26 24.32 -19.17
N GLY A 2 6.61 25.05 -18.11
CA GLY A 2 5.78 26.15 -17.61
C GLY A 2 6.36 27.49 -18.05
N TYR A 3 5.58 28.29 -18.78
CA TYR A 3 5.97 29.67 -19.10
C TYR A 3 5.88 30.52 -17.83
N VAL A 4 7.01 31.09 -17.41
CA VAL A 4 7.02 32.11 -16.35
C VAL A 4 6.64 33.43 -17.00
N PHE A 5 5.52 34.02 -16.57
CA PHE A 5 5.09 35.32 -17.05
C PHE A 5 5.94 36.42 -16.43
N TYR A 6 6.94 36.88 -17.17
CA TYR A 6 7.71 38.06 -16.80
C TYR A 6 6.91 39.33 -17.10
N ASN A 7 7.00 40.33 -16.23
CA ASN A 7 6.40 41.63 -16.48
C ASN A 7 7.09 42.34 -17.67
N ALA A 8 6.44 43.35 -18.25
CA ALA A 8 6.96 44.06 -19.42
C ALA A 8 8.34 44.71 -19.18
N LYS A 9 8.55 45.32 -18.01
CA LYS A 9 9.83 45.95 -17.61
C LYS A 9 10.97 44.92 -17.53
N THR A 10 10.68 43.72 -17.01
CA THR A 10 11.65 42.62 -16.91
C THR A 10 12.03 42.09 -18.30
N LYS A 11 11.08 42.01 -19.24
CA LYS A 11 11.37 41.62 -20.63
C LYS A 11 12.24 42.66 -21.34
N VAL A 12 11.93 43.95 -21.18
CA VAL A 12 12.72 45.05 -21.75
C VAL A 12 14.15 45.03 -21.19
N MET A 13 14.31 44.83 -19.89
CA MET A 13 15.63 44.73 -19.26
C MET A 13 16.41 43.50 -19.73
N ALA A 14 15.77 42.35 -19.90
CA ALA A 14 16.42 41.16 -20.45
C ALA A 14 16.92 41.40 -21.88
N VAL A 15 16.11 42.03 -22.74
CA VAL A 15 16.52 42.39 -24.11
C VAL A 15 17.69 43.37 -24.09
N LEU A 16 17.64 44.40 -23.24
CA LEU A 16 18.74 45.36 -23.08
C LEU A 16 20.03 44.69 -22.58
N LEU A 17 19.95 43.72 -21.69
CA LEU A 17 21.13 42.99 -21.19
C LEU A 17 21.75 42.11 -22.27
N ILE A 18 20.92 41.42 -23.08
CA ILE A 18 21.36 40.61 -24.21
C ILE A 18 22.06 41.48 -25.27
N LEU A 19 21.47 42.64 -25.61
CA LEU A 19 22.04 43.56 -26.59
C LEU A 19 23.35 44.20 -26.13
N ASN A 20 23.55 44.34 -24.82
CA ASN A 20 24.78 44.88 -24.22
C ASN A 20 25.82 43.80 -23.86
N GLY A 21 25.62 42.54 -24.27
CA GLY A 21 26.58 41.46 -24.09
C GLY A 21 26.77 41.00 -22.64
N LYS A 22 25.88 41.35 -21.72
CA LYS A 22 25.96 40.93 -20.32
C LYS A 22 25.37 39.53 -20.15
N THR A 23 26.16 38.62 -19.59
CA THR A 23 25.73 37.25 -19.31
C THR A 23 25.09 37.13 -17.93
N ASP A 24 24.27 36.09 -17.74
CA ASP A 24 23.43 35.83 -16.55
C ASP A 24 24.18 35.86 -15.19
N ILE A 25 25.51 35.80 -15.22
CA ILE A 25 26.38 35.75 -14.05
C ILE A 25 26.39 37.09 -13.28
N GLU A 26 26.23 38.23 -13.97
CA GLU A 26 26.20 39.56 -13.34
C GLU A 26 24.79 40.01 -12.91
N ALA A 27 23.74 39.30 -13.33
CA ALA A 27 22.34 39.72 -13.17
C ALA A 27 21.70 39.34 -11.82
N GLY A 28 22.48 38.82 -10.85
CA GLY A 28 22.06 38.63 -9.46
C GLY A 28 20.82 37.75 -9.26
N HIS A 29 20.41 36.95 -10.25
CA HIS A 29 19.26 36.06 -10.12
C HIS A 29 19.69 34.79 -9.38
N SER A 30 19.63 34.84 -8.05
CA SER A 30 19.56 33.60 -7.26
C SER A 30 18.32 32.85 -7.73
N ARG A 31 18.49 31.64 -8.24
CA ARG A 31 17.37 30.75 -8.53
C ARG A 31 16.60 30.56 -7.23
N SER A 32 15.44 31.20 -7.09
CA SER A 32 14.48 30.91 -6.04
C SER A 32 14.17 29.42 -6.13
N SER A 33 14.77 28.63 -5.25
CA SER A 33 14.43 27.23 -5.07
C SER A 33 12.97 27.24 -4.61
N ARG A 34 12.05 26.79 -5.48
CA ARG A 34 10.64 26.64 -5.10
C ARG A 34 10.59 25.76 -3.87
N VAL A 35 10.27 26.36 -2.72
CA VAL A 35 10.07 25.64 -1.47
C VAL A 35 8.91 24.68 -1.71
N ARG A 36 9.18 23.37 -1.62
CA ARG A 36 8.11 22.37 -1.74
C ARG A 36 7.15 22.58 -0.58
N ARG A 37 5.85 22.48 -0.86
CA ARG A 37 4.83 22.49 0.19
C ARG A 37 5.18 21.38 1.21
N PRO A 38 5.20 21.69 2.53
CA PRO A 38 5.46 20.68 3.55
C PRO A 38 4.51 19.50 3.38
N THR A 39 5.05 18.28 3.43
CA THR A 39 4.23 17.07 3.39
C THR A 39 3.57 16.86 4.74
N PHE A 40 2.37 16.26 4.75
CA PHE A 40 1.63 15.97 5.98
C PHE A 40 2.38 14.96 6.86
N PHE A 41 3.03 13.98 6.23
CA PHE A 41 3.84 12.98 6.90
C PHE A 41 5.32 13.35 6.90
N CYS A 42 5.99 13.10 8.03
CA CYS A 42 7.45 13.11 8.11
C CYS A 42 8.02 11.74 7.69
N ASP A 43 9.34 11.64 7.57
CA ASP A 43 9.99 10.39 7.15
C ASP A 43 9.80 9.26 8.17
N LYS A 44 9.73 9.57 9.47
CA LYS A 44 9.42 8.57 10.51
C LYS A 44 8.01 8.00 10.38
N ASP A 45 7.03 8.85 10.04
CA ASP A 45 5.65 8.40 9.84
C ASP A 45 5.55 7.47 8.63
N ARG A 46 6.34 7.76 7.58
CA ARG A 46 6.42 6.90 6.39
C ARG A 46 6.97 5.51 6.70
N GLU A 47 7.99 5.43 7.55
CA GLU A 47 8.53 4.14 8.01
C GLU A 47 7.47 3.33 8.76
N ILE A 48 6.67 3.99 9.61
CA ILE A 48 5.55 3.36 10.33
C ILE A 48 4.49 2.86 9.34
N ILE A 49 4.13 3.66 8.33
CA ILE A 49 3.15 3.28 7.31
C ILE A 49 3.66 2.08 6.50
N CYS A 50 4.93 2.08 6.10
CA CYS A 50 5.54 0.95 5.40
C CYS A 50 5.53 -0.32 6.24
N ALA A 51 5.90 -0.23 7.52
CA ALA A 51 5.87 -1.36 8.44
C ALA A 51 4.45 -1.91 8.61
N LEU A 52 3.45 -1.02 8.72
CA LEU A 52 2.05 -1.39 8.84
C LEU A 52 1.53 -2.15 7.60
N VAL A 53 1.85 -1.66 6.40
CA VAL A 53 1.46 -2.33 5.15
C VAL A 53 2.20 -3.66 4.96
N ALA A 54 3.45 -3.75 5.43
CA ALA A 54 4.23 -4.99 5.36
C ALA A 54 3.67 -6.07 6.32
N GLU A 55 3.18 -5.66 7.49
CA GLU A 55 2.58 -6.55 8.48
C GLU A 55 1.21 -7.09 8.03
N ASP A 56 0.32 -6.21 7.56
CA ASP A 56 -0.98 -6.59 7.04
C ASP A 56 -1.29 -5.84 5.73
N PRO A 57 -0.95 -6.42 4.56
CA PRO A 57 -1.17 -5.77 3.27
C PRO A 57 -2.66 -5.71 2.92
N MET A 58 -3.54 -6.38 3.67
CA MET A 58 -4.97 -6.48 3.38
C MET A 58 -5.82 -5.42 4.09
N LEU A 59 -5.17 -4.47 4.75
CA LEU A 59 -5.85 -3.36 5.43
C LEU A 59 -6.52 -2.40 4.44
N PHE A 60 -7.73 -1.98 4.79
CA PHE A 60 -8.44 -0.91 4.09
C PHE A 60 -7.85 0.47 4.43
N LEU A 61 -8.22 1.50 3.66
CA LEU A 61 -7.66 2.85 3.84
C LEU A 61 -8.06 3.49 5.17
N ASP A 62 -9.29 3.23 5.63
CA ASP A 62 -9.80 3.61 6.93
C ASP A 62 -9.07 2.89 8.06
N GLU A 63 -8.84 1.57 7.93
CA GLU A 63 -8.05 0.81 8.92
C GLU A 63 -6.60 1.29 9.00
N ILE A 64 -5.98 1.59 7.85
CA ILE A 64 -4.64 2.19 7.79
C ILE A 64 -4.66 3.57 8.47
N ARG A 65 -5.69 4.39 8.22
CA ARG A 65 -5.84 5.71 8.84
C ARG A 65 -5.98 5.62 10.36
N GLU A 66 -6.81 4.70 10.85
CA GLU A 66 -6.98 4.45 12.29
C GLU A 66 -5.68 3.99 12.92
N ALA A 67 -4.98 3.05 12.30
CA ALA A 67 -3.72 2.55 12.84
C ALA A 67 -2.57 3.58 12.77
N ILE A 68 -2.59 4.48 11.79
CA ILE A 68 -1.70 5.65 11.78
C ILE A 68 -2.01 6.55 12.97
N TYR A 69 -3.29 6.83 13.23
CA TYR A 69 -3.71 7.66 14.36
C TYR A 69 -3.29 7.05 15.70
N ASP A 70 -3.45 5.74 15.88
CA ASP A 70 -3.04 5.05 17.10
C ASP A 70 -1.52 5.12 17.35
N LYS A 71 -0.72 5.09 16.29
CA LYS A 71 0.76 5.10 16.39
C LYS A 71 1.38 6.49 16.44
N THR A 72 0.78 7.47 15.77
CA THR A 72 1.37 8.82 15.57
C THR A 72 0.55 9.95 16.20
N GLY A 73 -0.71 9.69 16.53
CA GLY A 73 -1.69 10.72 16.93
C GLY A 73 -2.20 11.58 15.78
N LEU A 74 -1.78 11.32 14.54
CA LEU A 74 -2.19 12.08 13.36
C LEU A 74 -3.41 11.44 12.70
N LEU A 75 -4.44 12.25 12.44
CA LEU A 75 -5.65 11.80 11.74
C LEU A 75 -5.71 12.38 10.32
N PRO A 76 -4.98 11.81 9.35
CA PRO A 76 -5.04 12.24 7.96
C PRO A 76 -6.42 11.98 7.34
N SER A 77 -6.75 12.70 6.27
CA SER A 77 -7.89 12.32 5.43
C SER A 77 -7.58 11.03 4.65
N LEU A 78 -8.62 10.31 4.20
CA LEU A 78 -8.45 9.08 3.41
C LEU A 78 -7.68 9.34 2.10
N GLU A 79 -7.93 10.48 1.47
CA GLU A 79 -7.23 10.92 0.25
C GLU A 79 -5.75 11.19 0.52
N THR A 80 -5.44 11.74 1.69
CA THR A 80 -4.05 12.02 2.09
C THR A 80 -3.29 10.70 2.29
N VAL A 81 -3.90 9.71 2.94
CA VAL A 81 -3.33 8.36 3.08
C VAL A 81 -3.13 7.70 1.70
N HIS A 82 -4.15 7.77 0.84
CA HIS A 82 -4.08 7.20 -0.50
C HIS A 82 -2.97 7.84 -1.34
N LEU A 83 -2.85 9.18 -1.33
CA LEU A 83 -1.82 9.90 -2.06
C LEU A 83 -0.43 9.55 -1.54
N GLU A 84 -0.25 9.45 -0.22
CA GLU A 84 1.04 9.10 0.37
C GLU A 84 1.47 7.69 -0.04
N LEU A 85 0.58 6.71 0.08
CA LEU A 85 0.82 5.33 -0.33
C LEU A 85 1.22 5.25 -1.82
N THR A 86 0.45 5.88 -2.70
CA THR A 86 0.64 5.74 -4.15
C THR A 86 1.78 6.60 -4.70
N THR A 87 1.86 7.87 -4.32
CA THR A 87 2.76 8.85 -4.95
C THR A 87 4.12 8.90 -4.27
N ARG A 88 4.19 8.70 -2.95
CA ARG A 88 5.45 8.79 -2.19
C ARG A 88 6.05 7.43 -1.94
N LEU A 89 5.24 6.46 -1.51
CA LEU A 89 5.71 5.12 -1.15
C LEU A 89 5.68 4.13 -2.33
N GLY A 90 5.00 4.47 -3.43
CA GLY A 90 4.88 3.58 -4.59
C GLY A 90 4.09 2.30 -4.31
N ILE A 91 3.29 2.30 -3.24
CA ILE A 91 2.44 1.20 -2.80
C ILE A 91 1.09 1.30 -3.52
N THR A 92 0.73 0.23 -4.20
CA THR A 92 -0.49 0.15 -5.02
C THR A 92 -1.41 -0.96 -4.50
N CYS A 93 -2.71 -0.81 -4.72
CA CYS A 93 -3.70 -1.81 -4.36
C CYS A 93 -3.94 -2.76 -5.53
N LYS A 94 -3.78 -4.07 -5.32
CA LYS A 94 -3.86 -5.11 -6.35
C LYS A 94 -4.73 -6.26 -5.86
N LYS A 95 -5.25 -7.05 -6.79
CA LYS A 95 -5.97 -8.28 -6.45
C LYS A 95 -4.97 -9.28 -5.87
N ALA A 96 -5.22 -9.74 -4.64
CA ALA A 96 -4.37 -10.71 -3.97
C ALA A 96 -4.58 -12.12 -4.56
N GLN A 97 -3.48 -12.85 -4.75
CA GLN A 97 -3.54 -14.26 -5.12
C GLN A 97 -3.95 -15.09 -3.91
N THR A 98 -5.02 -15.85 -4.04
CA THR A 98 -5.50 -16.72 -2.97
C THR A 98 -4.70 -18.02 -2.93
N SER A 99 -3.93 -18.19 -1.88
CA SER A 99 -3.18 -19.41 -1.58
C SER A 99 -3.75 -20.06 -0.33
N ASN A 100 -3.72 -21.39 -0.24
CA ASN A 100 -4.20 -22.11 0.94
C ASN A 100 -3.00 -22.78 1.58
N ILE A 101 -2.72 -22.46 2.84
CA ILE A 101 -1.54 -22.93 3.58
C ILE A 101 -1.55 -24.46 3.68
N ARG A 102 -2.73 -25.09 3.66
CA ARG A 102 -2.90 -26.54 3.82
C ARG A 102 -2.70 -27.33 2.52
N LYS A 103 -2.40 -26.65 1.40
CA LYS A 103 -2.09 -27.33 0.14
C LYS A 103 -0.66 -27.87 0.20
N ASP A 104 -0.51 -29.10 0.66
CA ASP A 104 0.75 -29.84 0.53
C ASP A 104 0.84 -30.57 -0.83
N VAL A 105 1.92 -30.29 -1.55
CA VAL A 105 2.21 -30.91 -2.86
C VAL A 105 2.44 -32.41 -2.71
N TYR A 106 3.09 -32.84 -1.62
CA TYR A 106 3.39 -34.24 -1.38
C TYR A 106 2.12 -35.04 -1.12
N GLN A 107 1.29 -34.61 -0.16
CA GLN A 107 0.01 -35.27 0.12
C GLN A 107 -0.92 -35.29 -1.12
N ARG A 108 -0.92 -34.22 -1.92
CA ARG A 108 -1.67 -34.20 -3.20
C ARG A 108 -1.17 -35.28 -4.16
N ALA A 109 0.14 -35.44 -4.31
CA ALA A 109 0.72 -36.44 -5.20
C ALA A 109 0.43 -37.88 -4.71
N VAL A 110 0.51 -38.11 -3.39
CA VAL A 110 0.15 -39.40 -2.78
C VAL A 110 -1.31 -39.73 -3.03
N TYR A 111 -2.22 -38.78 -2.77
CA TYR A 111 -3.64 -38.96 -3.04
C TYR A 111 -3.90 -39.29 -4.51
N GLN A 112 -3.30 -38.53 -5.44
CA GLN A 112 -3.42 -38.79 -6.88
C GLN A 112 -2.94 -40.20 -7.26
N ALA A 113 -1.84 -40.68 -6.68
CA ALA A 113 -1.34 -42.02 -6.94
C ALA A 113 -2.28 -43.11 -6.42
N LEU A 114 -2.92 -42.89 -5.26
CA LEU A 114 -3.89 -43.82 -4.66
C LEU A 114 -5.15 -43.94 -5.52
N VAL A 115 -5.65 -42.82 -6.03
CA VAL A 115 -6.95 -42.79 -6.73
C VAL A 115 -6.84 -42.94 -8.25
N ARG A 116 -5.62 -43.04 -8.82
CA ARG A 116 -5.37 -43.03 -10.28
C ARG A 116 -6.09 -44.12 -11.08
N TYR A 117 -6.47 -45.21 -10.42
CA TYR A 117 -7.15 -46.35 -11.05
C TYR A 117 -8.66 -46.41 -10.75
N ILE A 118 -9.17 -45.48 -9.94
CA ILE A 118 -10.59 -45.40 -9.63
C ILE A 118 -11.26 -44.59 -10.75
N PRO A 119 -12.30 -45.14 -11.39
CA PRO A 119 -12.98 -44.46 -12.48
C PRO A 119 -13.77 -43.24 -11.95
N ALA A 120 -13.94 -42.23 -12.80
CA ALA A 120 -14.44 -40.92 -12.39
C ALA A 120 -15.88 -40.99 -11.82
N GLU A 121 -16.67 -41.95 -12.30
CA GLU A 121 -18.08 -42.17 -11.95
C GLU A 121 -18.28 -42.62 -10.50
N MET A 122 -17.22 -43.10 -9.84
CA MET A 122 -17.27 -43.54 -8.44
C MET A 122 -16.99 -42.41 -7.45
N PHE A 123 -16.54 -41.24 -7.89
CA PHE A 123 -16.32 -40.11 -6.99
C PHE A 123 -17.61 -39.35 -6.71
N VAL A 124 -17.96 -39.26 -5.43
CA VAL A 124 -19.01 -38.36 -4.94
C VAL A 124 -18.34 -37.32 -4.07
N PHE A 125 -18.35 -36.05 -4.52
CA PHE A 125 -17.79 -34.94 -3.79
C PHE A 125 -18.86 -34.24 -2.98
N THR A 126 -18.60 -34.05 -1.69
CA THR A 126 -19.42 -33.24 -0.79
C THR A 126 -18.50 -32.21 -0.13
N ASP A 127 -18.95 -30.96 -0.06
CA ASP A 127 -18.19 -29.88 0.57
C ASP A 127 -19.12 -29.02 1.44
N GLU A 128 -18.58 -28.55 2.56
CA GLU A 128 -19.26 -27.63 3.44
C GLU A 128 -18.86 -26.20 3.04
N SER A 129 -19.83 -25.43 2.54
CA SER A 129 -19.61 -24.01 2.25
C SER A 129 -19.98 -23.17 3.48
N ALA A 130 -18.96 -22.63 4.15
CA ALA A 130 -19.15 -21.61 5.16
C ALA A 130 -19.03 -20.22 4.51
N ILE A 131 -20.04 -19.37 4.67
CA ILE A 131 -20.01 -17.98 4.22
C ILE A 131 -19.48 -17.11 5.36
N CYS A 132 -18.31 -16.50 5.17
CA CYS A 132 -17.83 -15.43 6.03
C CYS A 132 -17.81 -14.13 5.22
N GLU A 133 -18.71 -13.18 5.55
CA GLU A 133 -18.87 -11.92 4.83
C GLU A 133 -17.57 -11.11 4.78
N ARG A 134 -16.81 -11.10 5.89
CA ARG A 134 -15.56 -10.34 6.00
C ARG A 134 -14.45 -10.90 5.13
N ASP A 135 -14.38 -12.22 4.99
CA ASP A 135 -13.45 -12.91 4.09
C ASP A 135 -13.79 -12.73 2.62
N LEU A 136 -15.07 -12.53 2.30
CA LEU A 136 -15.53 -12.32 0.94
C LEU A 136 -15.06 -10.97 0.38
N ILE A 137 -14.86 -9.97 1.26
CA ILE A 137 -14.57 -8.58 0.85
C ILE A 137 -13.06 -8.33 0.72
N ARG A 138 -12.21 -9.00 1.52
CA ARG A 138 -10.75 -8.83 1.47
C ARG A 138 -10.11 -9.63 0.32
N VAL A 139 -10.34 -9.16 -0.90
CA VAL A 139 -9.76 -9.76 -2.13
C VAL A 139 -8.57 -8.94 -2.65
N TYR A 140 -8.43 -7.72 -2.16
CA TYR A 140 -7.36 -6.80 -2.55
C TYR A 140 -6.35 -6.64 -1.41
N GLY A 141 -5.10 -6.40 -1.79
CA GLY A 141 -4.05 -6.05 -0.84
C GLY A 141 -3.04 -5.10 -1.48
N ARG A 142 -2.21 -4.51 -0.63
CA ARG A 142 -1.25 -3.46 -0.97
C ARG A 142 0.16 -4.01 -1.02
N SER A 143 0.90 -3.61 -2.04
CA SER A 143 2.33 -3.93 -2.21
C SER A 143 3.03 -2.83 -3.01
N PRO A 144 4.36 -2.77 -2.96
CA PRO A 144 5.15 -2.00 -3.91
C PRO A 144 4.70 -2.27 -5.35
N SER A 145 4.82 -1.25 -6.21
CA SER A 145 4.54 -1.42 -7.63
C SER A 145 5.37 -2.60 -8.20
N ASN A 146 4.75 -3.39 -9.07
CA ASN A 146 5.30 -4.62 -9.66
C ASN A 146 5.49 -5.85 -8.74
N GLU A 147 5.19 -5.77 -7.44
CA GLU A 147 5.21 -6.95 -6.57
C GLU A 147 3.84 -7.62 -6.45
N PRO A 148 3.73 -8.96 -6.48
CA PRO A 148 2.46 -9.64 -6.24
C PRO A 148 2.09 -9.58 -4.75
N VAL A 149 0.79 -9.64 -4.46
CA VAL A 149 0.28 -9.81 -3.09
C VAL A 149 -0.36 -11.18 -2.99
N THR A 150 -0.03 -11.92 -1.93
CA THR A 150 -0.61 -13.22 -1.65
C THR A 150 -1.50 -13.12 -0.41
N ARG A 151 -2.75 -13.55 -0.55
CA ARG A 151 -3.65 -13.82 0.56
C ARG A 151 -3.49 -15.29 0.93
N TRP A 152 -3.23 -15.54 2.20
CA TRP A 152 -3.21 -16.89 2.74
C TRP A 152 -4.57 -17.20 3.37
N LEU A 153 -5.25 -18.22 2.85
CA LEU A 153 -6.37 -18.87 3.50
C LEU A 153 -5.79 -19.80 4.56
N ASP A 154 -5.84 -19.36 5.82
CA ASP A 154 -5.98 -20.29 6.93
C ASP A 154 -7.48 -20.39 7.25
N ARG A 155 -7.93 -21.53 7.78
CA ARG A 155 -9.29 -21.63 8.31
C ARG A 155 -9.40 -20.52 9.36
N GLN A 156 -10.27 -19.54 9.15
CA GLN A 156 -10.51 -18.46 10.11
C GLN A 156 -10.86 -19.05 11.48
N LEU A 157 -9.84 -19.20 12.32
CA LEU A 157 -10.00 -19.06 13.74
C LEU A 157 -10.07 -17.56 13.96
N HIS A 158 -11.25 -17.13 14.38
CA HIS A 158 -11.53 -15.82 14.95
C HIS A 158 -10.25 -15.14 15.47
N ARG A 159 -9.84 -14.03 14.83
CA ARG A 159 -9.20 -12.95 15.59
C ARG A 159 -10.26 -12.44 16.57
N GLN A 160 -10.47 -13.16 17.67
CA GLN A 160 -11.03 -12.60 18.89
C GLN A 160 -9.96 -11.64 19.41
N THR A 161 -10.10 -10.38 19.05
CA THR A 161 -9.52 -9.28 19.80
C THR A 161 -10.28 -9.16 21.12
N GLY A 162 -9.56 -9.27 22.25
CA GLY A 162 -10.04 -9.05 23.62
C GLY A 162 -10.82 -10.25 24.20
N ILE A 163 -10.46 -10.84 25.32
CA ILE A 163 -9.95 -10.28 26.57
C ILE A 163 -8.97 -11.29 27.16
N GLN A 164 -7.75 -10.84 27.45
CA GLN A 164 -6.83 -11.52 28.34
C GLN A 164 -7.43 -11.47 29.75
N MET A 165 -8.29 -12.44 30.05
CA MET A 165 -8.80 -12.67 31.41
C MET A 165 -7.64 -13.26 32.20
N TYR A 166 -7.11 -12.48 33.12
CA TYR A 166 -6.23 -12.92 34.19
C TYR A 166 -6.83 -14.17 34.85
N LEU A 167 -6.13 -15.30 34.74
CA LEU A 167 -6.26 -16.40 35.70
C LEU A 167 -5.01 -16.35 36.56
N GLU A 168 -5.15 -15.65 37.67
CA GLU A 168 -4.25 -15.77 38.81
C GLU A 168 -4.29 -17.22 39.32
N LEU A 169 -3.09 -17.76 39.52
CA LEU A 169 -2.83 -18.93 40.35
C LEU A 169 -3.39 -18.71 41.76
N PRO A 170 -3.91 -19.77 42.36
CA PRO A 170 -3.25 -20.28 43.57
C PRO A 170 -2.69 -21.69 43.40
#